data_AF-A0A8I1MBT3-F1
#
_entry.id   AF-A0A8I1MBT3-F1
#
_cell.length_a   1.000
_cell.length_b   1.000
_cell.length_c   1.000
_cell.angle_alpha   90.00
_cell.angle_beta   90.00
_cell.angle_gamma   90.00
#
_symmetry.space_group_name_H-M   'P 1'
#
loop_
_entity.id
_entity.type
_entity.pdbx_description
1 polymer ?
#
loop_
_entity_poly.entity_id
_entity_poly.type
_entity_poly.pdbx_seq_one_letter_code
_entity_poly.pdbx_strand_id
1 'polypeptide(L)'
;MSQAAQRKYRTEVEEFLSRLELRARKLIALADNLEKTTDKMDVTGYRPFREEVDNFKALSLVIKERMNKLESHPKKEELEGQFHKLQVLMLRLVIKTSLKFFFVMSAKENLPLGAREMFQSELRTLYEAERMISDPRYISQLDESARDDLETAKSILEEIIEKAPALLNFGAQKKKRRR
;
A
#
# COMPACT_ATOMS: atom_id res chain seq x y z
N MET A 1 -24.58 19.52 15.03
CA MET A 1 -24.25 20.04 13.68
C MET A 1 -25.54 20.38 12.93
N SER A 2 -25.52 21.37 12.03
CA SER A 2 -26.71 21.70 11.21
C SER A 2 -26.96 20.65 10.13
N GLN A 3 -28.22 20.49 9.69
CA GLN A 3 -28.55 19.61 8.57
C GLN A 3 -27.81 20.00 7.27
N ALA A 4 -27.56 21.30 7.05
CA ALA A 4 -26.78 21.78 5.91
C ALA A 4 -25.32 21.30 5.95
N ALA A 5 -24.68 21.31 7.14
CA ALA A 5 -23.32 20.79 7.31
C ALA A 5 -23.25 19.28 7.07
N GLN A 6 -24.23 18.52 7.56
CA GLN A 6 -24.33 17.07 7.33
C GLN A 6 -24.47 16.73 5.85
N ARG A 7 -25.34 17.46 5.11
CA ARG A 7 -25.48 17.29 3.66
C ARG A 7 -24.17 17.59 2.92
N LYS A 8 -23.47 18.66 3.30
CA LYS A 8 -22.17 19.02 2.71
C LYS A 8 -21.13 17.91 2.91
N TYR A 9 -20.95 17.42 4.15
CA TYR A 9 -19.99 16.34 4.41
C TYR A 9 -20.34 15.05 3.67
N ARG A 10 -21.64 14.74 3.53
CA ARG A 10 -22.08 13.56 2.77
C ARG A 10 -21.67 13.68 1.30
N THR A 11 -21.92 14.82 0.66
CA THR A 11 -21.50 15.06 -0.72
C THR A 11 -19.97 14.97 -0.87
N GLU A 12 -19.21 15.54 0.06
CA GLU A 12 -17.73 15.45 0.05
C GLU A 12 -17.25 13.99 0.16
N VAL A 13 -17.85 13.20 1.05
CA VAL A 13 -17.50 11.78 1.20
C VAL A 13 -17.84 10.99 -0.06
N GLU A 14 -19.00 11.21 -0.68
CA GLU A 14 -19.39 10.54 -1.94
C GLU A 14 -18.44 10.89 -3.08
N GLU A 15 -18.03 12.15 -3.19
CA GLU A 15 -17.04 12.57 -4.19
C GLU A 15 -15.68 11.92 -3.93
N PHE A 16 -15.22 11.90 -2.68
CA PHE A 16 -13.94 11.29 -2.33
C PHE A 16 -13.94 9.77 -2.52
N LEU A 17 -15.04 9.08 -2.22
CA LEU A 17 -15.21 7.66 -2.52
C LEU A 17 -15.13 7.39 -4.02
N SER A 18 -15.78 8.22 -4.83
CA SER A 18 -15.70 8.10 -6.30
C SER A 18 -14.25 8.26 -6.79
N ARG A 19 -13.50 9.21 -6.22
CA ARG A 19 -12.07 9.38 -6.52
C ARG A 19 -11.22 8.20 -6.03
N LEU A 20 -11.56 7.63 -4.87
CA LEU A 20 -10.87 6.47 -4.32
C LEU A 20 -11.08 5.23 -5.20
N GLU A 21 -12.29 5.06 -5.75
CA GLU A 21 -12.59 4.00 -6.72
C GLU A 21 -11.77 4.14 -8.00
N LEU A 22 -11.62 5.36 -8.53
CA LEU A 22 -10.76 5.60 -9.70
C LEU A 22 -9.30 5.21 -9.41
N ARG A 23 -8.80 5.49 -8.20
CA ARG A 23 -7.46 5.06 -7.78
C ARG A 23 -7.35 3.55 -7.64
N ALA A 24 -8.37 2.89 -7.10
CA ALA A 24 -8.41 1.42 -7.06
C ALA A 24 -8.32 0.80 -8.46
N ARG A 25 -9.06 1.35 -9.45
CA ARG A 25 -8.98 0.89 -10.84
C ARG A 25 -7.59 1.11 -11.43
N LYS A 26 -6.93 2.22 -11.11
CA LYS A 26 -5.55 2.50 -11.51
C LYS A 26 -4.56 1.52 -10.86
N LEU A 27 -4.75 1.17 -9.58
CA LEU A 27 -3.96 0.14 -8.90
C LEU A 27 -4.08 -1.22 -9.59
N ILE A 28 -5.30 -1.63 -9.96
CA ILE A 28 -5.54 -2.86 -10.72
C ILE A 28 -4.76 -2.83 -12.04
N ALA A 29 -4.88 -1.75 -12.81
CA ALA A 29 -4.17 -1.64 -14.09
C ALA A 29 -2.63 -1.66 -13.94
N LEU A 30 -2.11 -1.06 -12.86
CA LEU A 30 -0.68 -1.09 -12.54
C LEU A 30 -0.25 -2.50 -12.11
N ALA A 31 -1.02 -3.19 -11.27
CA ALA A 31 -0.77 -4.57 -10.89
C ALA A 31 -0.74 -5.48 -12.13
N ASP A 32 -1.75 -5.40 -13.00
CA ASP A 32 -1.80 -6.18 -14.25
C ASP A 32 -0.60 -5.92 -15.16
N ASN A 33 -0.15 -4.67 -15.23
CA ASN A 33 1.04 -4.32 -16.02
C ASN A 33 2.30 -4.92 -15.39
N LEU A 34 2.46 -4.78 -14.07
CA LEU A 34 3.56 -5.39 -13.33
C LEU A 34 3.62 -6.88 -13.60
N GLU A 35 2.50 -7.59 -13.52
CA GLU A 35 2.43 -9.02 -13.77
C GLU A 35 2.87 -9.43 -15.18
N LYS A 36 2.53 -8.64 -16.20
CA LYS A 36 2.88 -8.91 -17.60
C LYS A 36 4.34 -8.61 -17.93
N THR A 37 4.99 -7.78 -17.12
CA THR A 37 6.33 -7.26 -17.42
C THR A 37 7.36 -7.64 -16.36
N THR A 38 6.99 -8.41 -15.32
CA THR A 38 7.82 -8.69 -14.14
C THR A 38 9.19 -9.27 -14.50
N ASP A 39 9.26 -10.19 -15.46
CA ASP A 39 10.52 -10.85 -15.86
C ASP A 39 11.55 -9.91 -16.48
N LYS A 40 11.09 -8.80 -17.06
CA LYS A 40 11.93 -7.80 -17.75
C LYS A 40 12.19 -6.57 -16.88
N MET A 41 11.54 -6.47 -15.73
CA MET A 41 11.46 -5.24 -14.96
C MET A 41 12.56 -5.15 -13.94
N ASP A 42 13.22 -3.99 -13.81
CA ASP A 42 14.10 -3.71 -12.69
C ASP A 42 13.29 -3.27 -11.44
N VAL A 43 14.00 -2.92 -10.35
CA VAL A 43 13.35 -2.47 -9.11
C VAL A 43 12.55 -1.17 -9.31
N THR A 44 12.86 -0.37 -10.33
CA THR A 44 12.21 0.93 -10.56
C THR A 44 10.81 0.81 -11.15
N GLY A 45 10.54 -0.26 -11.89
CA GLY A 45 9.21 -0.47 -12.47
C GLY A 45 8.10 -0.74 -11.45
N TYR A 46 8.45 -1.07 -10.19
CA TYR A 46 7.50 -1.16 -9.08
C TYR A 46 7.04 0.21 -8.54
N ARG A 47 7.81 1.28 -8.78
CA ARG A 47 7.56 2.61 -8.18
C ARG A 47 6.15 3.16 -8.49
N PRO A 48 5.64 3.11 -9.74
CA PRO A 48 4.32 3.66 -10.04
C PRO A 48 3.19 2.98 -9.25
N PHE A 49 3.28 1.66 -9.04
CA PHE A 49 2.32 0.93 -8.21
C PHE A 49 2.36 1.42 -6.77
N ARG A 50 3.56 1.48 -6.18
CA ARG A 50 3.76 1.94 -4.81
C ARG A 50 3.27 3.38 -4.59
N GLU A 51 3.60 4.29 -5.49
CA GLU A 51 3.13 5.68 -5.42
C GLU A 51 1.60 5.76 -5.44
N GLU A 52 0.93 4.91 -6.23
CA GLU A 52 -0.53 4.88 -6.24
C GLU A 52 -1.12 4.27 -4.96
N VAL A 53 -0.45 3.30 -4.33
CA VAL A 53 -0.82 2.77 -3.01
C VAL A 53 -0.74 3.88 -1.95
N ASP A 54 0.34 4.65 -1.95
CA ASP A 54 0.53 5.78 -1.02
C ASP A 54 -0.54 6.86 -1.24
N ASN A 55 -0.87 7.16 -2.50
CA ASN A 55 -1.96 8.08 -2.84
C ASN A 55 -3.34 7.57 -2.40
N PHE A 56 -3.59 6.27 -2.53
CA PHE A 56 -4.82 5.64 -2.06
C PHE A 56 -4.94 5.74 -0.53
N LYS A 57 -3.86 5.44 0.20
CA LYS A 57 -3.79 5.56 1.67
C LYS A 57 -4.03 7.01 2.12
N ALA A 58 -3.39 7.97 1.46
CA ALA A 58 -3.57 9.39 1.76
C ALA A 58 -5.03 9.84 1.60
N LEU A 59 -5.69 9.48 0.49
CA LEU A 59 -7.10 9.80 0.30
C LEU A 59 -8.01 9.07 1.31
N SER A 60 -7.66 7.83 1.66
CA SER A 60 -8.40 7.05 2.66
C SER A 60 -8.40 7.72 4.04
N LEU A 61 -7.30 8.35 4.44
CA LEU A 61 -7.23 9.13 5.69
C LEU A 61 -8.19 10.32 5.68
N VAL A 62 -8.23 11.07 4.56
CA VAL A 62 -9.13 12.22 4.40
C VAL A 62 -10.60 11.79 4.43
N ILE A 63 -10.95 10.70 3.73
CA ILE A 63 -12.31 10.13 3.75
C ILE A 63 -12.71 9.76 5.16
N LYS A 64 -11.85 9.06 5.90
CA LYS A 64 -12.13 8.65 7.28
C LYS A 64 -12.40 9.86 8.19
N GLU A 65 -11.58 10.92 8.08
CA GLU A 65 -11.78 12.14 8.86
C GLU A 65 -13.11 12.83 8.54
N ARG A 66 -13.50 12.88 7.26
CA ARG A 66 -14.77 13.48 6.83
C ARG A 66 -15.96 12.62 7.22
N MET A 67 -15.86 11.30 7.10
CA MET A 67 -16.91 10.35 7.45
C MET A 67 -17.19 10.33 8.95
N ASN A 68 -16.17 10.54 9.79
CA ASN A 68 -16.37 10.72 11.24
C ASN A 68 -17.26 11.93 11.57
N LYS A 69 -17.34 12.95 10.70
CA LYS A 69 -18.22 14.12 10.86
C LYS A 69 -19.68 13.85 10.47
N LEU A 70 -20.01 12.66 9.97
CA LEU A 70 -21.36 12.23 9.60
C LEU A 70 -22.11 11.52 10.75
N GLU A 71 -21.85 11.91 12.00
CA GLU A 71 -22.25 11.20 13.24
C GLU A 71 -23.62 10.51 13.20
N SER A 72 -24.67 11.19 12.75
CA SER A 72 -26.05 10.71 12.74
C SER A 72 -26.69 10.74 11.35
N HIS A 73 -25.91 10.84 10.28
CA HIS A 73 -26.45 10.84 8.93
C HIS A 73 -26.89 9.41 8.52
N PRO A 74 -28.11 9.21 7.98
CA PRO A 74 -28.65 7.87 7.67
C PRO A 74 -27.81 7.11 6.63
N LYS A 75 -27.10 7.82 5.75
CA LYS A 75 -26.20 7.20 4.76
C LYS A 75 -24.81 6.82 5.27
N LYS A 76 -24.47 7.14 6.52
CA LYS A 76 -23.10 6.91 7.02
C LYS A 76 -22.69 5.45 6.89
N GLU A 77 -23.54 4.53 7.33
CA GLU A 77 -23.26 3.09 7.29
C GLU A 77 -23.06 2.58 5.86
N GLU A 78 -23.87 3.05 4.91
CA GLU A 78 -23.72 2.72 3.48
C GLU A 78 -22.35 3.18 2.94
N LEU A 79 -21.97 4.42 3.24
CA LEU A 79 -20.70 5.01 2.80
C LEU A 79 -19.50 4.32 3.46
N GLU A 80 -19.61 3.95 4.74
CA GLU A 80 -18.59 3.16 5.46
C GLU A 80 -18.43 1.78 4.83
N GLY A 81 -19.53 1.12 4.44
CA GLY A 81 -19.50 -0.15 3.73
C GLY A 81 -18.80 -0.06 2.37
N GLN A 82 -19.06 0.98 1.59
CA GLN A 82 -18.38 1.23 0.31
C GLN A 82 -16.88 1.49 0.51
N PHE A 83 -16.54 2.35 1.48
CA PHE A 83 -15.16 2.64 1.83
C PHE A 83 -14.39 1.38 2.22
N HIS A 84 -15.00 0.56 3.07
CA HIS A 84 -14.41 -0.67 3.56
C HIS A 84 -14.11 -1.66 2.43
N LYS A 85 -15.05 -1.86 1.50
CA LYS A 85 -14.84 -2.71 0.30
C LYS A 85 -13.63 -2.26 -0.51
N LEU A 86 -13.46 -0.95 -0.72
CA LEU A 86 -12.31 -0.40 -1.44
C LEU A 86 -11.00 -0.64 -0.69
N GLN A 87 -10.99 -0.53 0.65
CA GLN A 87 -9.81 -0.83 1.47
C GLN A 87 -9.42 -2.30 1.41
N VAL A 88 -10.39 -3.22 1.48
CA VAL A 88 -10.14 -4.67 1.35
C VAL A 88 -9.56 -5.00 -0.03
N LEU A 89 -10.13 -4.43 -1.09
CA LEU A 89 -9.63 -4.59 -2.45
C LEU A 89 -8.17 -4.10 -2.58
N MET A 90 -7.87 -2.93 -2.02
CA MET A 90 -6.51 -2.39 -2.03
C MET A 90 -5.54 -3.29 -1.27
N LEU A 91 -5.90 -3.75 -0.07
CA LEU A 91 -5.06 -4.65 0.73
C LEU A 91 -4.73 -5.94 -0.03
N ARG A 92 -5.73 -6.59 -0.63
CA ARG A 92 -5.52 -7.81 -1.43
C ARG A 92 -4.58 -7.58 -2.61
N LEU A 93 -4.74 -6.45 -3.32
CA LEU A 93 -3.86 -6.09 -4.43
C LEU A 93 -2.43 -5.87 -3.98
N VAL A 94 -2.22 -5.09 -2.91
CA VAL A 94 -0.88 -4.84 -2.35
C VAL A 94 -0.21 -6.16 -2.03
N ILE A 95 -0.85 -7.04 -1.24
CA ILE A 95 -0.25 -8.31 -0.81
C ILE A 95 0.18 -9.16 -2.01
N LYS A 96 -0.73 -9.39 -2.96
CA LYS A 96 -0.47 -10.26 -4.12
C LYS A 96 0.59 -9.69 -5.04
N THR A 97 0.48 -8.41 -5.39
CA THR A 97 1.41 -7.77 -6.31
C THR A 97 2.79 -7.63 -5.69
N SER A 98 2.87 -7.26 -4.40
CA SER A 98 4.13 -7.18 -3.64
C SER A 98 4.81 -8.56 -3.56
N LEU A 99 4.07 -9.61 -3.18
CA LEU A 99 4.60 -10.98 -3.09
C LEU A 99 5.23 -11.43 -4.41
N LYS A 100 4.48 -11.31 -5.50
CA LYS A 100 4.95 -11.71 -6.84
C LYS A 100 6.18 -10.91 -7.26
N PHE A 101 6.18 -9.61 -7.01
CA PHE A 101 7.32 -8.76 -7.33
C PHE A 101 8.57 -9.15 -6.52
N PHE A 102 8.46 -9.36 -5.21
CA PHE A 102 9.62 -9.77 -4.40
C PHE A 102 10.13 -11.14 -4.79
N PHE A 103 9.25 -12.10 -5.08
CA PHE A 103 9.66 -13.41 -5.54
C PHE A 103 10.56 -13.32 -6.79
N VAL A 104 10.18 -12.50 -7.78
CA VAL A 104 11.02 -12.30 -8.97
C VAL A 104 12.31 -11.54 -8.62
N MET A 105 12.27 -10.57 -7.71
CA MET A 105 13.49 -9.87 -7.27
C MET A 105 14.44 -10.78 -6.48
N SER A 106 13.95 -11.72 -5.67
CA SER A 106 14.80 -12.68 -4.94
C SER A 106 15.59 -13.61 -5.87
N ALA A 107 15.06 -13.86 -7.07
CA ALA A 107 15.72 -14.71 -8.06
C ALA A 107 16.83 -13.98 -8.85
N LYS A 108 16.99 -12.66 -8.67
CA LYS A 108 18.01 -11.89 -9.39
C LYS A 108 19.37 -11.97 -8.71
N GLU A 109 20.39 -12.31 -9.48
CA GLU A 109 21.78 -12.37 -9.01
C GLU A 109 22.30 -10.99 -8.54
N ASN A 110 21.88 -9.92 -9.21
CA ASN A 110 22.33 -8.56 -8.92
C ASN A 110 21.14 -7.60 -8.79
N LEU A 111 21.10 -6.89 -7.67
CA LEU A 111 20.11 -5.84 -7.40
C LEU A 111 20.74 -4.45 -7.57
N PRO A 112 19.97 -3.44 -8.01
CA PRO A 112 20.49 -2.09 -8.19
C PRO A 112 20.81 -1.43 -6.84
N LEU A 113 21.77 -0.50 -6.84
CA LEU A 113 22.10 0.30 -5.67
C LEU A 113 20.85 1.02 -5.14
N GLY A 114 20.61 0.91 -3.84
CA GLY A 114 19.44 1.49 -3.19
C GLY A 114 18.18 0.63 -3.19
N ALA A 115 18.28 -0.62 -3.69
CA ALA A 115 17.19 -1.58 -3.59
C ALA A 115 16.85 -1.91 -2.12
N ARG A 116 17.85 -1.93 -1.23
CA ARG A 116 17.64 -2.23 0.20
C ARG A 116 16.65 -1.26 0.85
N GLU A 117 16.82 0.04 0.66
CA GLU A 117 15.97 1.07 1.24
C GLU A 117 14.55 1.01 0.68
N MET A 118 14.41 0.66 -0.60
CA MET A 118 13.12 0.45 -1.24
C MET A 118 12.39 -0.74 -0.59
N PHE A 119 13.07 -1.88 -0.43
CA PHE A 119 12.51 -3.08 0.21
C PHE A 119 12.18 -2.85 1.68
N GLN A 120 13.04 -2.19 2.45
CA GLN A 120 12.77 -1.84 3.85
C GLN A 120 11.50 -0.99 3.99
N SER A 121 11.29 -0.06 3.06
CA SER A 121 10.08 0.75 3.09
C SER A 121 8.83 -0.04 2.74
N GLU A 122 8.97 -1.03 1.89
CA GLU A 122 7.87 -1.90 1.49
C GLU A 122 7.51 -2.91 2.59
N LEU A 123 8.51 -3.36 3.36
CA LEU A 123 8.29 -4.19 4.53
C LEU A 123 7.42 -3.46 5.58
N ARG A 124 7.65 -2.15 5.76
CA ARG A 124 6.77 -1.31 6.59
C ARG A 124 5.33 -1.28 6.07
N THR A 125 5.14 -1.18 4.75
CA THR A 125 3.81 -1.25 4.12
C THR A 125 3.11 -2.59 4.40
N LEU A 126 3.84 -3.71 4.37
CA LEU A 126 3.28 -5.02 4.71
C LEU A 126 2.89 -5.13 6.19
N TYR A 127 3.69 -4.59 7.11
CA TYR A 127 3.32 -4.52 8.53
C TYR A 127 2.09 -3.65 8.78
N GLU A 128 1.93 -2.55 8.04
CA GLU A 128 0.69 -1.76 8.08
C GLU A 128 -0.51 -2.57 7.57
N ALA A 129 -0.35 -3.31 6.47
CA ALA A 129 -1.37 -4.20 5.97
C ALA A 129 -1.77 -5.24 7.02
N GLU A 130 -0.82 -5.91 7.67
CA GLU A 130 -1.06 -6.88 8.74
C GLU A 130 -1.92 -6.32 9.87
N ARG A 131 -1.61 -5.10 10.32
CA ARG A 131 -2.41 -4.40 11.34
C ARG A 131 -3.83 -4.14 10.88
N MET A 132 -4.04 -3.82 9.61
CA MET A 132 -5.38 -3.62 9.04
C MET A 132 -6.15 -4.94 8.94
N ILE A 133 -5.51 -6.04 8.54
CA ILE A 133 -6.15 -7.38 8.44
C ILE A 133 -6.52 -7.93 9.83
N SER A 134 -5.76 -7.56 10.85
CA SER A 134 -6.00 -7.96 12.24
C SER A 134 -7.19 -7.25 12.89
N ASP A 135 -7.69 -6.17 12.28
CA ASP A 135 -8.85 -5.44 12.78
C ASP A 135 -10.14 -6.21 12.43
N PRO A 136 -11.01 -6.50 13.42
CA PRO A 136 -12.23 -7.30 13.26
C PRO A 136 -13.13 -6.89 12.10
N ARG A 137 -13.09 -5.60 11.73
CA ARG A 137 -13.87 -5.06 10.61
C ARG A 137 -13.48 -5.69 9.28
N TYR A 138 -12.21 -6.06 9.10
CA TYR A 138 -11.67 -6.59 7.84
C TYR A 138 -11.53 -8.12 7.84
N ILE A 139 -11.55 -8.77 9.01
CA ILE A 139 -11.34 -10.22 9.16
C ILE A 139 -12.34 -11.03 8.34
N SER A 140 -13.61 -10.65 8.33
CA SER A 140 -14.66 -11.42 7.62
C SER A 140 -14.61 -11.28 6.10
N GLN A 141 -13.88 -10.30 5.59
CA GLN A 141 -13.80 -10.01 4.15
C GLN A 141 -12.44 -10.36 3.54
N LEU A 142 -11.50 -10.88 4.34
CA LEU A 142 -10.20 -11.33 3.88
C LEU A 142 -10.11 -12.84 4.05
N ASP A 143 -9.84 -13.49 2.92
CA ASP A 143 -9.61 -14.91 2.75
C ASP A 143 -8.36 -15.31 3.54
N GLU A 144 -8.35 -16.50 4.15
CA GLU A 144 -7.24 -17.02 4.96
C GLU A 144 -5.91 -16.97 4.20
N SER A 145 -5.96 -17.21 2.88
CA SER A 145 -4.82 -17.09 1.97
C SER A 145 -4.16 -15.71 1.94
N ALA A 146 -4.90 -14.62 2.22
CA ALA A 146 -4.31 -13.28 2.24
C ALA A 146 -3.37 -13.06 3.43
N ARG A 147 -3.58 -13.78 4.55
CA ARG A 147 -2.66 -13.77 5.69
C ARG A 147 -1.40 -14.56 5.38
N ASP A 148 -1.56 -15.74 4.81
CA ASP A 148 -0.44 -16.60 4.41
C ASP A 148 0.44 -15.92 3.34
N ASP A 149 -0.20 -15.30 2.33
CA ASP A 149 0.48 -14.51 1.30
C ASP A 149 1.26 -13.35 1.92
N LEU A 150 0.69 -12.67 2.92
CA LEU A 150 1.33 -11.56 3.61
C LEU A 150 2.54 -12.02 4.44
N GLU A 151 2.42 -13.12 5.17
CA GLU A 151 3.52 -13.70 5.94
C GLU A 151 4.66 -14.17 5.03
N THR A 152 4.32 -14.82 3.92
CA THR A 152 5.27 -15.22 2.88
C THR A 152 5.97 -14.00 2.27
N ALA A 153 5.21 -12.95 1.94
CA ALA A 153 5.78 -11.73 1.37
C ALA A 153 6.77 -11.04 2.32
N LYS A 154 6.44 -10.98 3.61
CA LYS A 154 7.35 -10.44 4.65
C LYS A 154 8.64 -11.26 4.72
N SER A 155 8.54 -12.58 4.79
CA SER A 155 9.69 -13.48 4.90
C SER A 155 10.65 -13.37 3.71
N ILE A 156 10.11 -13.37 2.49
CA ILE A 156 10.91 -13.17 1.27
C ILE A 156 11.60 -11.81 1.29
N LEU A 157 10.86 -10.76 1.68
CA LEU A 157 11.39 -9.40 1.67
C LEU A 157 12.51 -9.20 2.70
N GLU A 158 12.39 -9.80 3.87
CA GLU A 158 13.44 -9.82 4.89
C GLU A 158 14.72 -10.49 4.35
N GLU A 159 14.60 -11.64 3.67
CA GLU A 159 15.74 -12.33 3.05
C GLU A 159 16.40 -11.49 1.95
N ILE A 160 15.60 -10.83 1.09
CA ILE A 160 16.12 -9.97 0.02
C ILE A 160 16.84 -8.74 0.59
N ILE A 161 16.33 -8.15 1.66
CA ILE A 161 16.93 -6.96 2.30
C ILE A 161 18.36 -7.25 2.77
N GLU A 162 18.61 -8.44 3.30
CA GLU A 162 19.95 -8.86 3.73
C GLU A 162 20.93 -8.88 2.56
N LYS A 163 20.49 -9.41 1.40
CA LYS A 163 21.31 -9.56 0.19
C LYS A 163 21.41 -8.27 -0.66
N ALA A 164 20.46 -7.35 -0.52
CA ALA A 164 20.36 -6.16 -1.36
C ALA A 164 21.45 -5.10 -1.06
N PRO A 165 22.03 -4.43 -2.07
CA PRO A 165 22.99 -3.37 -1.84
C PRO A 165 22.30 -2.09 -1.31
N ALA A 166 22.87 -1.52 -0.26
CA ALA A 166 22.44 -0.23 0.31
C ALA A 166 22.95 0.96 -0.50
N LEU A 167 22.30 2.12 -0.35
CA LEU A 167 22.83 3.38 -0.87
C LEU A 167 24.20 3.71 -0.23
N LEU A 168 25.09 4.29 -1.05
CA LEU A 168 26.38 4.77 -0.57
C LEU A 168 26.18 5.90 0.45
N ASN A 169 26.62 5.69 1.68
CA ASN A 169 26.58 6.71 2.72
C ASN A 169 27.81 7.62 2.63
N PHE A 170 27.73 8.65 1.78
CA PHE A 170 28.79 9.65 1.62
C PHE A 170 28.98 10.58 2.84
N GLY A 171 28.11 10.49 3.86
CA GLY A 171 28.22 11.26 5.10
C GLY A 171 29.29 10.77 6.08
N ALA A 172 29.72 9.51 5.97
CA ALA A 172 30.64 8.88 6.93
C ALA A 172 32.14 9.11 6.64
N GLN A 173 32.50 9.65 5.47
CA GLN A 173 33.91 9.77 5.06
C GLN A 173 34.65 11.04 5.52
N LYS A 174 33.99 12.00 6.20
CA LYS A 174 34.67 13.19 6.72
C LYS A 174 35.19 13.01 8.15
N LYS A 175 36.10 12.07 8.41
CA LYS A 175 36.90 12.08 9.65
C LYS A 175 38.19 11.24 9.65
N LYS A 176 38.93 11.19 8.55
CA LYS A 176 40.32 10.71 8.58
C LYS A 176 41.16 11.38 7.49
N ARG A 177 41.65 12.59 7.80
CA ARG A 177 42.95 13.12 7.33
C ARG A 177 43.15 14.56 7.79
N ARG A 178 43.72 14.71 8.99
CA ARG A 178 44.68 15.76 9.32
C ARG A 178 45.69 15.11 10.29
N ARG A 179 46.82 14.69 9.74
CA ARG A 179 48.10 14.63 10.44
C ARG A 179 48.93 15.75 9.84
#